data_AF-A0A2E9WQC9-F1
#
_entry.id   AF-A0A2E9WQC9-F1
#
_cell.length_a   1.000
_cell.length_b   1.000
_cell.length_c   1.000
_cell.angle_alpha   90.00
_cell.angle_beta   90.00
_cell.angle_gamma   90.00
#
_symmetry.space_group_name_H-M   'P 1'
#
loop_
_entity.id
_entity.type
_entity.pdbx_description
1 polymer ?
#
loop_
_entity_poly.entity_id
_entity_poly.type
_entity_poly.pdbx_seq_one_letter_code
_entity_poly.pdbx_strand_id
1 'polypeptide(L)' 'KNPDDVYREVQERCRIFSKNGGFVFNSIHNIQAKTPILNVVAMFDAVKDFNNN' A
#
# COMPACT_ATOMS: atom_id res chain seq x y z
N LYS A 1 -5.00 -4.91 12.05
CA LYS A 1 -3.96 -3.96 11.60
C LYS A 1 -4.53 -2.58 11.69
N ASN A 2 -3.82 -1.67 12.34
CA ASN A 2 -4.18 -0.26 12.35
C ASN A 2 -3.71 0.38 11.02
N PRO A 3 -4.10 1.64 10.74
CA PRO A 3 -3.67 2.33 9.52
C PRO A 3 -2.14 2.44 9.37
N ASP A 4 -1.40 2.67 10.47
CA ASP A 4 0.06 2.81 10.45
C ASP A 4 0.77 1.50 10.06
N ASP A 5 0.24 0.35 10.48
CA ASP A 5 0.72 -0.96 10.06
C ASP A 5 0.53 -1.13 8.56
N VAL A 6 -0.65 -0.76 8.03
CA VAL A 6 -0.94 -0.86 6.60
C VAL A 6 0.00 0.04 5.81
N TYR A 7 0.18 1.29 6.23
CA TYR A 7 1.09 2.24 5.59
C TYR A 7 2.52 1.67 5.51
N ARG A 8 3.07 1.21 6.64
CA ARG A 8 4.43 0.66 6.71
C ARG A 8 4.63 -0.57 5.84
N GLU A 9 3.68 -1.50 5.85
CA GLU A 9 3.81 -2.71 5.05
C GLU A 9 3.65 -2.43 3.54
N VAL A 10 2.82 -1.46 3.15
CA VAL A 10 2.68 -1.06 1.74
C VAL A 10 3.99 -0.42 1.25
N GLN A 11 4.57 0.50 2.03
CA GLN A 11 5.87 1.08 1.75
C GLN A 11 6.97 0.01 1.60
N GLU A 12 7.00 -0.97 2.50
CA GLU A 12 7.97 -2.06 2.44
C GLU A 12 7.82 -2.90 1.17
N ARG A 13 6.58 -3.26 0.79
CA ARG A 13 6.30 -4.03 -0.43
C ARG A 13 6.70 -3.24 -1.68
N CYS A 14 6.36 -1.96 -1.76
CA CYS A 14 6.79 -1.11 -2.86
C CYS A 14 8.32 -1.11 -2.97
N ARG A 15 9.06 -0.87 -1.88
CA ARG A 15 10.54 -0.89 -1.86
C ARG A 15 11.15 -2.22 -2.30
N ILE A 16 10.53 -3.35 -1.95
CA ILE A 16 11.03 -4.69 -2.30
C ILE A 16 10.76 -5.00 -3.78
N PHE A 17 9.53 -4.77 -4.24
CA PHE A 17 9.07 -5.24 -5.55
C PHE A 17 9.31 -4.26 -6.69
N SER A 18 9.46 -2.96 -6.41
CA SER A 18 9.68 -1.94 -7.46
C SER A 18 11.12 -1.87 -7.97
N LYS A 19 12.04 -2.65 -7.41
CA LYS A 19 13.45 -2.65 -7.81
C LYS A 19 13.57 -2.88 -9.32
N ASN A 20 14.25 -1.95 -10.00
CA ASN A 20 14.45 -1.93 -11.45
C ASN A 20 13.17 -1.68 -12.30
N GLY A 21 12.10 -1.15 -11.69
CA GLY A 21 10.87 -0.82 -12.39
C GLY A 21 9.98 -2.03 -12.70
N GLY A 22 8.95 -1.83 -13.54
CA GLY A 22 8.04 -2.90 -13.96
C GLY A 22 7.02 -3.35 -12.90
N PHE A 23 6.94 -2.68 -11.76
CA PHE A 23 6.00 -2.99 -10.68
C PHE A 23 4.82 -2.01 -10.69
N VAL A 24 3.60 -2.55 -10.69
CA VAL A 24 2.36 -1.80 -10.50
C VAL A 24 1.72 -2.30 -9.21
N PHE A 25 1.59 -1.41 -8.23
CA PHE A 25 1.01 -1.78 -6.94
C PHE A 25 -0.49 -2.06 -7.06
N ASN A 26 -0.94 -3.15 -6.42
CA ASN A 26 -2.35 -3.47 -6.17
C ASN A 26 -2.47 -4.40 -4.95
N SER A 27 -3.69 -4.55 -4.42
CA SER A 27 -3.98 -5.61 -3.45
C SER A 27 -4.05 -6.98 -4.14
N ILE A 28 -3.57 -8.03 -3.46
CA ILE A 28 -3.52 -9.41 -3.99
C ILE A 28 -4.94 -9.99 -4.20
N HIS A 29 -5.92 -9.49 -3.46
CA HIS A 29 -7.34 -9.78 -3.60
C HIS A 29 -8.15 -8.48 -3.52
N ASN A 30 -9.44 -8.56 -3.83
CA ASN A 30 -10.37 -7.44 -3.70
C ASN A 30 -10.49 -6.96 -2.25
N ILE A 31 -10.72 -5.66 -2.09
CA ILE A 31 -11.13 -5.07 -0.81
C ILE A 31 -12.48 -5.66 -0.41
N GLN A 32 -12.61 -6.10 0.84
CA GLN A 32 -13.84 -6.72 1.35
C GLN A 32 -14.75 -5.67 2.00
N ALA A 33 -16.05 -5.94 2.06
CA ALA A 33 -17.06 -4.97 2.50
C ALA A 33 -16.83 -4.36 3.90
N LYS A 34 -16.15 -5.08 4.80
CA LYS A 34 -15.87 -4.64 6.17
C LYS A 34 -14.43 -4.18 6.39
N THR A 35 -13.65 -4.00 5.31
CA THR A 35 -12.31 -3.43 5.43
C THR A 35 -12.43 -1.99 5.96
N PRO A 36 -11.76 -1.64 7.07
CA PRO A 36 -11.84 -0.29 7.61
C PRO A 36 -11.37 0.75 6.59
N ILE A 37 -12.15 1.82 6.41
CA ILE A 37 -11.85 2.84 5.39
C ILE A 37 -10.48 3.48 5.62
N LEU A 38 -10.08 3.69 6.88
CA LEU A 38 -8.77 4.26 7.23
C LEU A 38 -7.59 3.38 6.80
N ASN A 39 -7.78 2.06 6.74
CA ASN A 39 -6.76 1.15 6.22
C ASN A 39 -6.62 1.31 4.70
N VAL A 40 -7.72 1.54 3.99
CA VAL A 40 -7.70 1.79 2.53
C VAL A 40 -7.04 3.14 2.24
N VAL A 41 -7.36 4.17 3.02
CA VAL A 41 -6.70 5.49 2.92
C VAL A 41 -5.19 5.37 3.15
N ALA A 42 -4.77 4.72 4.24
CA ALA A 42 -3.35 4.50 4.53
C ALA A 42 -2.61 3.72 3.43
N MET A 43 -3.29 2.76 2.78
CA MET A 43 -2.73 2.04 1.62
C MET A 43 -2.48 2.99 0.43
N PHE A 44 -3.44 3.87 0.11
CA PHE A 44 -3.26 4.84 -0.97
C PHE A 44 -2.20 5.89 -0.65
N ASP A 45 -2.18 6.40 0.58
CA ASP A 45 -1.20 7.40 1.00
C ASP A 45 0.22 6.83 0.94
N ALA A 46 0.42 5.59 1.39
CA ALA A 46 1.71 4.91 1.26
C ALA A 46 2.21 4.80 -0.19
N VAL A 47 1.32 4.50 -1.15
CA VAL A 47 1.70 4.43 -2.58
C VAL A 47 2.00 5.81 -3.16
N LYS A 48 1.20 6.82 -2.81
CA LYS A 48 1.44 8.20 -3.25
C LYS A 48 2.78 8.73 -2.74
N ASP A 49 3.04 8.55 -1.45
CA ASP A 49 4.28 9.01 -0.83
C ASP A 49 5.49 8.24 -1.36
N PHE A 50 5.34 6.93 -1.64
CA PHE A 50 6.40 6.15 -2.29
C PHE A 50 6.77 6.72 -3.67
N ASN A 51 5.80 7.14 -4.47
CA ASN A 51 6.02 7.66 -5.83
C ASN A 51 6.50 9.12 -5.87
N ASN A 52 6.29 9.88 -4.79
CA ASN A 52 6.69 11.29 -4.68
C ASN A 52 8.10 11.47 -4.07
N ASN A 53 8.79 10.37 -3.75
CA ASN A 53 10.20 10.34 -3.31
C ASN A 53 11.12 9.95 -4.47
#